data_AF-A0A8S9Z1C9-F1
#
_entry.id   AF-A0A8S9Z1C9-F1
#
_cell.length_a   1.000
_cell.length_b   1.000
_cell.length_c   1.000
_cell.angle_alpha   90.00
_cell.angle_beta   90.00
_cell.angle_gamma   90.00
#
_symmetry.space_group_name_H-M   'P 1'
#
loop_
_entity.id
_entity.type
_entity.pdbx_description
1 polymer ?
#
loop_
_entity_poly.entity_id
_entity_poly.type
_entity_poly.pdbx_seq_one_letter_code
_entity_poly.pdbx_strand_id
1 'polypeptide(L)'
;MFRFSDNFRRWKFRAKEYVFLSTQADRARVLATLLDREALNIAIDEGILQGDLTGGTFRQLRACFTGDPHRLEVYRQVHRRIQHPGEKLAAFIRKLRRLL
;
A
#
# COMPACT_ATOMS: atom_id res chain seq x y z
N MET A 1 6.86 7.47 0.13
CA MET A 1 5.86 6.50 0.58
C MET A 1 4.91 6.20 -0.57
N PHE A 2 4.61 4.93 -0.85
CA PHE A 2 3.72 4.47 -1.92
C PHE A 2 2.28 4.45 -1.43
N ARG A 3 1.37 5.00 -2.24
CA ARG A 3 -0.08 4.90 -2.08
C ARG A 3 -0.68 4.18 -3.27
N PHE A 4 -1.84 3.54 -3.10
CA PHE A 4 -2.54 2.85 -4.21
C PHE A 4 -2.94 3.76 -5.38
N SER A 5 -2.99 5.08 -5.17
CA SER A 5 -3.20 6.07 -6.24
C SER A 5 -1.94 6.37 -7.06
N ASP A 6 -0.77 5.94 -6.60
CA ASP A 6 0.50 6.29 -7.21
C ASP A 6 0.81 5.44 -8.45
N ASN A 7 1.61 6.00 -9.35
CA ASN A 7 2.16 5.24 -10.46
C ASN A 7 3.22 4.25 -9.96
N PHE A 8 2.86 2.97 -9.85
CA PHE A 8 3.75 1.92 -9.34
C PHE A 8 5.07 1.83 -10.12
N ARG A 9 5.09 2.01 -11.45
CA ARG A 9 6.33 1.96 -12.24
C ARG A 9 7.28 3.08 -11.83
N ARG A 10 6.77 4.31 -11.68
CA ARG A 10 7.55 5.49 -11.27
C ARG A 10 8.05 5.34 -9.83
N TRP A 11 7.18 4.88 -8.93
CA TRP A 11 7.56 4.62 -7.54
C TRP A 11 8.64 3.53 -7.45
N LYS A 12 8.44 2.39 -8.11
CA LYS A 12 9.39 1.27 -8.13
C LYS A 12 10.79 1.70 -8.54
N PHE A 13 10.91 2.53 -9.58
CA PHE A 13 12.20 3.01 -10.05
C PHE A 13 12.99 3.71 -8.92
N ARG A 14 12.35 4.67 -8.24
CA ARG A 14 12.95 5.41 -7.11
C ARG A 14 13.18 4.54 -5.88
N ALA A 15 12.21 3.68 -5.57
CA ALA A 15 12.28 2.79 -4.41
C ALA A 15 13.40 1.76 -4.55
N LYS A 16 13.62 1.22 -5.75
CA LYS A 16 14.71 0.28 -6.02
C LYS A 16 16.05 0.88 -5.64
N GLU A 17 16.39 2.05 -6.17
CA GLU A 17 17.68 2.68 -5.89
C GLU A 17 17.88 2.87 -4.39
N TYR A 18 16.88 3.41 -3.69
CA TYR A 18 16.98 3.67 -2.25
C TYR A 18 17.13 2.40 -1.41
N VAL A 19 16.37 1.34 -1.72
CA VAL A 19 16.43 0.06 -1.01
C VAL A 19 17.77 -0.64 -1.25
N PHE A 20 18.27 -0.64 -2.49
CA PHE A 20 19.51 -1.34 -2.83
C PHE A 20 20.79 -0.62 -2.38
N LEU A 21 20.71 0.66 -1.98
CA LEU A 21 21.77 1.36 -1.25
C LEU A 21 21.95 0.85 0.19
N SER A 22 20.95 0.18 0.75
CA SER A 22 20.99 -0.32 2.13
C SER A 22 21.62 -1.71 2.22
N THR A 23 22.12 -2.07 3.40
CA THR A 23 22.65 -3.41 3.69
C THR A 23 21.55 -4.45 3.47
N GLN A 24 21.92 -5.69 3.10
CA GLN A 24 20.95 -6.76 2.87
C GLN A 24 19.97 -6.93 4.04
N ALA A 25 20.47 -6.87 5.28
CA ALA A 25 19.68 -7.00 6.51
C ALA A 25 18.66 -5.86 6.69
N ASP A 26 18.94 -4.67 6.16
CA ASP A 26 18.08 -3.50 6.32
C ASP A 26 17.05 -3.33 5.18
N ARG A 27 17.23 -4.02 4.05
CA ARG A 27 16.41 -3.78 2.84
C ARG A 27 14.92 -3.93 3.08
N ALA A 28 14.51 -4.97 3.82
CA ALA A 28 13.10 -5.18 4.15
C ALA A 28 12.54 -4.03 5.00
N ARG A 29 13.30 -3.57 6.00
CA ARG A 29 12.92 -2.45 6.87
C ARG A 29 12.84 -1.14 6.08
N VAL A 30 13.80 -0.88 5.19
CA VAL A 30 13.81 0.30 4.33
C VAL A 30 12.66 0.27 3.33
N LEU A 31 12.37 -0.88 2.71
CA LEU A 31 11.21 -1.02 1.85
C LEU A 31 9.91 -0.76 2.61
N ALA A 32 9.80 -1.21 3.87
CA ALA A 32 8.63 -0.96 4.71
C ALA A 32 8.38 0.54 4.94
N THR A 33 9.41 1.36 5.13
CA THR A 33 9.25 2.82 5.28
C THR A 33 8.83 3.52 3.98
N LEU A 34 9.00 2.86 2.84
CA LEU A 34 8.58 3.37 1.54
C LEU A 34 7.14 3.03 1.19
N LEU A 35 6.43 2.22 1.98
CA LEU A 35 5.02 1.87 1.80
C LEU A 35 4.16 2.71 2.74
N ASP A 36 2.99 3.18 2.30
CA ASP A 36 2.02 3.74 3.25
C ASP A 36 1.50 2.66 4.21
N ARG A 37 0.71 3.07 5.22
CA ARG A 37 0.20 2.15 6.24
C ARG A 37 -0.57 0.99 5.61
N GLU A 38 -1.43 1.27 4.64
CA GLU A 38 -2.27 0.29 3.98
C GLU A 38 -1.46 -0.64 3.06
N ALA A 39 -0.57 -0.06 2.25
CA ALA A 39 0.31 -0.84 1.38
C ALA A 39 1.28 -1.71 2.20
N LEU A 40 1.73 -1.22 3.36
CA LEU A 40 2.53 -1.96 4.31
C LEU A 40 1.76 -3.12 4.91
N ASN A 41 0.53 -2.90 5.38
CA ASN A 41 -0.30 -3.96 5.95
C ASN A 41 -0.51 -5.09 4.95
N ILE A 42 -0.84 -4.78 3.70
CA ILE A 42 -0.97 -5.80 2.64
C ILE A 42 0.36 -6.53 2.41
N ALA A 43 1.49 -5.82 2.35
CA ALA A 43 2.78 -6.46 2.17
C ALA A 43 3.18 -7.37 3.34
N ILE A 44 2.71 -7.08 4.57
CA ILE A 44 2.87 -7.91 5.76
C ILE A 44 1.96 -9.14 5.69
N ASP A 45 0.67 -8.95 5.41
CA ASP A 45 -0.33 -10.02 5.32
C ASP A 45 0.05 -11.06 4.25
N GLU A 46 0.62 -10.60 3.13
CA GLU A 46 1.09 -11.42 2.02
C GLU A 46 2.52 -11.97 2.23
N GLY A 47 3.15 -11.69 3.38
CA GLY A 47 4.49 -12.20 3.73
C GLY A 47 5.64 -11.65 2.86
N ILE A 48 5.42 -10.60 2.08
CA ILE A 48 6.37 -10.10 1.07
C ILE A 48 7.63 -9.49 1.72
N LEU A 49 7.47 -8.94 2.94
CA LEU A 49 8.56 -8.33 3.70
C LEU A 49 9.26 -9.31 4.65
N GLN A 50 8.95 -10.60 4.58
CA GLN A 50 9.61 -11.63 5.38
C GLN A 50 10.90 -12.08 4.69
N GLY A 51 12.04 -11.87 5.36
CA GLY A 51 13.34 -12.31 4.89
C GLY A 51 13.98 -11.40 3.83
N ASP A 52 14.82 -12.01 3.01
CA ASP A 52 15.67 -11.31 2.04
C ASP A 52 14.88 -10.83 0.83
N LEU A 53 15.00 -9.54 0.52
CA LEU A 53 14.38 -8.99 -0.68
C LEU A 53 15.06 -9.56 -1.93
N THR A 54 14.26 -10.10 -2.84
CA THR A 54 14.72 -10.66 -4.11
C THR A 54 14.30 -9.78 -5.28
N GLY A 55 14.79 -10.11 -6.48
CA GLY A 55 14.28 -9.50 -7.72
C GLY A 55 12.76 -9.70 -7.92
N GLY A 56 12.18 -10.69 -7.24
CA GLY A 56 10.74 -11.00 -7.25
C GLY A 56 9.89 -10.09 -6.36
N THR A 57 10.44 -9.47 -5.32
CA THR A 57 9.69 -8.68 -4.32
C THR A 57 8.84 -7.59 -4.98
N PHE A 58 9.42 -6.79 -5.88
CA PHE A 58 8.67 -5.74 -6.59
C PHE A 58 7.62 -6.29 -7.57
N ARG A 59 7.76 -7.54 -8.01
CA ARG A 59 6.74 -8.21 -8.84
C ARG A 59 5.57 -8.67 -7.98
N GLN A 60 5.85 -9.25 -6.81
CA GLN A 60 4.84 -9.62 -5.81
C GLN A 60 4.07 -8.39 -5.32
N LEU A 61 4.76 -7.31 -4.93
CA LEU A 61 4.11 -6.05 -4.57
C LEU A 61 3.20 -5.53 -5.67
N ARG A 62 3.65 -5.60 -6.94
CA ARG A 62 2.79 -5.20 -8.07
C ARG A 62 1.54 -6.07 -8.15
N ALA A 63 1.69 -7.38 -8.02
CA ALA A 63 0.56 -8.30 -8.08
C ALA A 63 -0.42 -8.03 -6.94
N CYS A 64 0.04 -7.83 -5.70
CA CYS A 64 -0.84 -7.53 -4.57
C CYS A 64 -1.50 -6.15 -4.70
N PHE A 65 -0.79 -5.16 -5.24
CA PHE A 65 -1.32 -3.80 -5.35
C PHE A 65 -2.17 -3.55 -6.60
N THR A 66 -2.09 -4.40 -7.61
CA THR A 66 -2.80 -4.21 -8.89
C THR A 66 -3.62 -5.42 -9.34
N GLY A 67 -3.52 -6.56 -8.66
CA GLY A 67 -4.15 -7.82 -9.04
C GLY A 67 -5.59 -7.98 -8.59
N ASP A 68 -6.06 -7.19 -7.62
CA ASP A 68 -7.46 -7.17 -7.21
C ASP A 68 -8.08 -5.79 -7.49
N PRO A 69 -8.75 -5.63 -8.64
CA PRO A 69 -9.47 -4.40 -8.98
C PRO A 69 -10.53 -4.05 -7.94
N HIS A 70 -11.14 -5.05 -7.28
CA HIS A 70 -12.19 -4.83 -6.29
C HIS A 70 -11.61 -4.24 -5.00
N ARG A 71 -10.46 -4.74 -4.51
CA ARG A 71 -9.75 -4.13 -3.37
C ARG A 71 -9.28 -2.70 -3.67
N LEU A 72 -8.79 -2.45 -4.89
CA LEU A 72 -8.43 -1.10 -5.34
C LEU A 72 -9.64 -0.16 -5.43
N GLU A 73 -10.78 -0.66 -5.91
CA GLU A 73 -12.03 0.09 -6.03
C GLU A 73 -12.58 0.46 -4.64
N VAL A 74 -12.65 -0.51 -3.74
CA VAL A 74 -13.01 -0.32 -2.32
C VAL A 74 -12.10 0.73 -1.67
N TYR A 75 -10.79 0.62 -1.88
CA TYR A 75 -9.83 1.61 -1.39
C TYR A 75 -10.13 3.01 -1.92
N ARG A 76 -10.34 3.16 -3.23
CA ARG A 76 -10.70 4.46 -3.84
C ARG A 76 -11.98 5.02 -3.26
N GLN A 77 -12.99 4.18 -3.02
CA GLN A 77 -14.27 4.60 -2.44
C GLN A 77 -14.09 5.09 -1.00
N VAL A 78 -13.35 4.36 -0.16
CA VAL A 78 -13.04 4.78 1.22
C VAL A 78 -12.24 6.09 1.21
N HIS A 79 -11.22 6.21 0.35
CA HIS A 79 -10.33 7.37 0.37
C HIS A 79 -10.96 8.64 -0.23
N ARG A 80 -11.88 8.50 -1.19
CA ARG A 80 -12.70 9.61 -1.70
C ARG A 80 -13.80 10.01 -0.73
N ARG A 81 -14.13 9.16 0.26
CA ARG A 81 -15.24 9.40 1.17
C ARG A 81 -14.82 10.36 2.28
N ILE A 82 -15.03 11.64 2.03
CA ILE A 82 -14.92 12.73 3.02
C ILE A 82 -16.23 12.90 3.79
N GLN A 83 -16.17 13.26 5.07
CA GLN A 83 -17.38 13.65 5.82
C GLN A 83 -17.95 14.94 5.22
N HIS A 84 -19.25 14.97 4.91
CA HIS A 84 -19.88 16.17 4.35
C HIS A 84 -20.28 17.15 5.47
N PRO A 85 -20.33 18.47 5.19
CA PRO A 85 -20.88 19.44 6.13
C PRO A 85 -22.29 19.04 6.60
N GLY A 86 -22.51 19.03 7.91
CA GLY A 86 -23.79 18.62 8.52
C GLY A 86 -24.01 17.11 8.66
N GLU A 87 -23.12 16.26 8.12
CA GLU A 87 -23.22 14.81 8.33
C GLU A 87 -22.77 14.44 9.76
N LYS A 88 -23.60 13.71 10.49
CA LYS A 88 -23.23 13.17 11.80
C LYS A 88 -22.07 12.18 11.68
N LEU A 89 -21.07 12.30 12.56
CA LEU A 89 -19.90 11.43 12.57
C LEU A 89 -20.27 9.94 12.61
N ALA A 90 -21.26 9.55 13.41
CA ALA A 90 -21.74 8.17 13.48
C ALA A 90 -22.29 7.65 12.14
N ALA A 91 -22.98 8.50 11.37
CA ALA A 91 -23.49 8.14 10.05
C ALA A 91 -22.36 8.00 9.02
N PHE A 92 -21.36 8.88 9.09
CA PHE A 92 -20.15 8.81 8.29
C PHE A 92 -19.39 7.49 8.55
N ILE A 93 -19.10 7.17 9.81
CA ILE A 93 -18.42 5.92 10.20
C ILE A 93 -19.23 4.69 9.76
N ARG A 94 -20.56 4.70 9.92
CA ARG A 94 -21.42 3.58 9.47
C ARG A 94 -21.32 3.35 7.97
N LYS A 95 -21.23 4.42 7.17
CA LYS A 95 -21.05 4.30 5.71
C LYS A 95 -19.66 3.81 5.35
N LEU A 96 -18.61 4.27 6.03
CA LEU A 96 -17.25 3.75 5.84
C LEU A 96 -17.17 2.25 6.14
N ARG A 97 -17.80 1.79 7.24
CA ARG A 97 -17.86 0.37 7.61
C ARG A 97 -18.62 -0.52 6.62
N ARG A 98 -19.43 0.04 5.71
CA ARG A 98 -20.11 -0.73 4.65
C ARG A 98 -19.26 -0.87 3.39
N LEU A 99 -18.20 -0.07 3.27
CA LEU A 99 -17.27 -0.12 2.15
C LEU A 99 -16.11 -1.09 2.42
N LEU A 100 -15.83 -1.36 3.70
CA LEU A 100 -14.83 -2.31 4.20
C LEU A 100 -15.45 -3.68 4.42
#